data_AF-A0A849L3I9-F1
#
_entry.id   AF-A0A849L3I9-F1
#
_cell.length_a   1.000
_cell.length_b   1.000
_cell.length_c   1.000
_cell.angle_alpha   90.00
_cell.angle_beta   90.00
_cell.angle_gamma   90.00
#
_symmetry.space_group_name_H-M   'P 1'
#
loop_
_entity.id
_entity.type
_entity.pdbx_description
1 polymer ?
#
loop_
_entity_poly.entity_id
_entity_poly.type
_entity_poly.pdbx_seq_one_letter_code
_entity_poly.pdbx_strand_id
1 'polypeptide(L)'
;MPFLGASIIAGVIFFVLNLGSTLLLDPSQRTMFGALLEAAVKTAVFSTLFHYSHNWIARLLGWYRIDEPEASHRFDRTPALDQIREKGGS
;
A
#
# COMPACT_ATOMS: atom_id res chain seq x y z
N MET A 1 -6.55 -8.80 -8.66
CA MET A 1 -7.06 -7.57 -8.00
C MET A 1 -5.98 -6.51 -8.11
N PRO A 2 -6.32 -5.32 -8.60
CA PRO A 2 -5.33 -4.28 -8.81
C PRO A 2 -4.70 -3.84 -7.47
N PHE A 3 -3.39 -3.56 -7.49
CA PHE A 3 -2.58 -2.90 -6.45
C PHE A 3 -2.37 -3.62 -5.09
N LEU A 4 -2.32 -4.96 -5.10
CA LEU A 4 -1.94 -5.76 -3.92
C LEU A 4 -0.60 -5.34 -3.30
N GLY A 5 0.38 -4.93 -4.13
CA GLY A 5 1.71 -4.50 -3.67
C GLY A 5 1.69 -3.27 -2.74
N ALA A 6 0.90 -2.24 -3.08
CA ALA A 6 0.79 -1.05 -2.23
C ALA A 6 0.16 -1.37 -0.87
N SER A 7 -0.82 -2.28 -0.85
CA SER A 7 -1.46 -2.74 0.39
C SER A 7 -0.51 -3.57 1.26
N ILE A 8 0.33 -4.41 0.66
CA ILE A 8 1.36 -5.17 1.39
C ILE A 8 2.37 -4.22 2.04
N ILE A 9 2.89 -3.25 1.29
CA ILE A 9 3.87 -2.29 1.81
C ILE A 9 3.26 -1.47 2.96
N ALA A 10 2.04 -0.95 2.78
CA ALA A 10 1.35 -0.20 3.82
C ALA A 10 1.11 -1.04 5.08
N GLY A 11 0.69 -2.31 4.91
CA GLY A 11 0.50 -3.24 6.01
C GLY A 11 1.78 -3.52 6.80
N VAL A 12 2.91 -3.74 6.11
CA VAL A 12 4.21 -3.99 6.76
C VAL A 12 4.67 -2.76 7.56
N ILE A 13 4.58 -1.56 6.98
CA ILE A 13 4.94 -0.32 7.69
C ILE A 13 4.07 -0.14 8.92
N PHE A 14 2.75 -0.31 8.77
CA PHE A 14 1.82 -0.21 9.89
C PHE A 14 2.13 -1.23 10.99
N PHE A 15 2.43 -2.48 10.64
CA PHE A 15 2.81 -3.51 11.61
C PHE A 15 4.03 -3.11 12.43
N VAL A 16 5.11 -2.68 11.78
CA VAL A 16 6.36 -2.30 12.44
C VAL A 16 6.14 -1.10 13.36
N LEU A 17 5.43 -0.06 12.88
CA LEU A 17 5.16 1.13 13.67
C LEU A 17 4.23 0.83 14.85
N ASN A 18 3.17 0.05 14.64
CA ASN A 18 2.23 -0.29 15.70
C ASN A 18 2.85 -1.21 16.76
N LEU A 19 3.63 -2.21 16.35
CA LEU A 19 4.37 -3.08 17.27
C LEU A 19 5.42 -2.28 18.04
N GLY A 20 6.23 -1.50 17.34
CA GLY A 20 7.24 -0.62 17.96
C GLY A 20 6.61 0.35 18.96
N SER A 21 5.50 0.99 18.59
CA SER A 21 4.73 1.87 19.49
C SER A 21 4.24 1.14 20.73
N THR A 22 3.73 -0.09 20.57
CA THR A 22 3.25 -0.89 21.71
C THR A 22 4.38 -1.24 22.66
N LEU A 23 5.54 -1.63 22.14
CA LEU A 23 6.70 -2.02 22.94
C LEU A 23 7.40 -0.83 23.61
N LEU A 24 7.41 0.35 22.97
CA LEU A 24 8.10 1.54 23.47
C LEU A 24 7.24 2.37 24.43
N LEU A 25 5.94 2.49 24.17
CA LEU A 25 5.05 3.38 24.93
C LEU A 25 4.26 2.65 26.03
N ASP A 26 4.10 1.33 25.94
CA ASP A 26 3.34 0.53 26.90
C ASP A 26 4.07 -0.77 27.38
N PRO A 27 5.37 -0.70 27.74
CA PRO A 27 6.17 -1.90 27.99
C PRO A 27 5.74 -2.73 29.20
N SER A 28 5.04 -2.14 30.17
CA SER A 28 4.72 -2.81 31.45
C SER A 28 3.42 -3.61 31.45
N GLN A 29 2.52 -3.38 30.48
CA GLN A 29 1.17 -3.94 30.50
C GLN A 29 0.96 -5.15 29.58
N ARG A 30 1.95 -5.52 28.77
CA ARG A 30 1.77 -6.55 27.72
C ARG A 30 2.94 -7.49 27.60
N THR A 31 2.63 -8.78 27.42
CA THR A 31 3.62 -9.78 27.02
C THR A 31 4.01 -9.56 25.56
N MET A 32 5.25 -9.91 25.19
CA MET A 32 5.72 -9.81 23.80
C MET A 32 4.81 -10.56 22.81
N PHE A 33 4.37 -11.76 23.20
CA PHE A 33 3.42 -12.53 22.40
C PHE A 33 2.07 -11.82 22.23
N GLY A 34 1.53 -11.23 23.30
CA GLY A 34 0.30 -10.44 23.24
C GLY A 34 0.44 -9.21 22.33
N ALA A 35 1.57 -8.51 22.42
CA ALA A 35 1.87 -7.36 21.56
C ALA A 35 1.97 -7.76 20.07
N LEU A 36 2.62 -8.90 19.77
CA LEU A 36 2.71 -9.44 18.42
C LEU A 36 1.34 -9.84 17.85
N LEU A 37 0.53 -10.56 18.64
CA LEU A 37 -0.79 -11.00 18.22
C LEU A 37 -1.71 -9.80 17.95
N GLU A 38 -1.73 -8.82 18.85
CA GLU A 38 -2.51 -7.60 18.66
C GLU A 38 -2.04 -6.81 17.44
N ALA A 39 -0.72 -6.66 17.25
CA ALA A 39 -0.17 -5.99 16.09
C ALA A 39 -0.54 -6.70 14.79
N ALA A 40 -0.52 -8.03 14.76
CA ALA A 40 -0.94 -8.83 13.61
C ALA A 40 -2.43 -8.62 13.28
N VAL A 41 -3.31 -8.68 14.29
CA VAL A 41 -4.76 -8.45 14.11
C VAL A 41 -5.04 -7.03 13.62
N LYS A 42 -4.44 -6.01 14.27
CA LYS A 42 -4.58 -4.61 13.84
C LYS A 42 -4.09 -4.41 12.41
N THR A 43 -2.98 -5.05 12.05
CA THR A 43 -2.42 -4.97 10.70
C THR A 43 -3.33 -5.62 9.67
N ALA A 44 -3.91 -6.78 9.98
CA ALA A 44 -4.87 -7.43 9.09
C ALA A 44 -6.06 -6.52 8.82
N VAL A 45 -6.68 -5.98 9.89
CA VAL A 45 -7.82 -5.05 9.77
C VAL A 45 -7.43 -3.80 8.98
N PHE A 46 -6.31 -3.17 9.32
CA PHE A 46 -5.81 -1.98 8.63
C PHE A 46 -5.54 -2.27 7.16
N SER A 47 -4.84 -3.36 6.83
CA SER A 47 -4.46 -3.69 5.46
C SER A 47 -5.69 -3.97 4.59
N THR A 48 -6.70 -4.65 5.15
CA THR A 48 -7.99 -4.87 4.47
C THR A 48 -8.71 -3.55 4.20
N LEU A 49 -8.88 -2.70 5.22
CA LEU A 49 -9.56 -1.41 5.06
C LEU A 49 -8.80 -0.48 4.10
N PHE A 50 -7.48 -0.42 4.23
CA PHE A 50 -6.60 0.33 3.34
C PHE A 50 -6.74 -0.18 1.91
N HIS A 51 -6.71 -1.49 1.67
CA HIS A 51 -6.81 -2.05 0.32
C HIS A 51 -8.09 -1.59 -0.40
N TYR A 52 -9.25 -1.72 0.26
CA TYR A 52 -10.52 -1.30 -0.33
C TYR A 52 -10.60 0.22 -0.49
N SER A 53 -10.19 0.98 0.53
CA SER A 53 -10.26 2.45 0.50
C SER A 53 -9.32 3.06 -0.53
N HIS A 54 -8.08 2.55 -0.61
CA HIS A 54 -7.08 2.96 -1.57
C HIS A 54 -7.53 2.68 -3.00
N ASN A 55 -8.06 1.48 -3.27
CA ASN A 55 -8.59 1.17 -4.59
C ASN A 55 -9.83 2.01 -4.96
N TRP A 56 -10.68 2.32 -3.98
CA TRP A 56 -11.84 3.20 -4.19
C TRP A 56 -11.40 4.64 -4.50
N ILE A 57 -10.51 5.22 -3.70
CA ILE A 57 -9.97 6.58 -3.91
C ILE A 57 -9.23 6.66 -5.24
N ALA A 58 -8.42 5.67 -5.55
CA ALA A 58 -7.63 5.68 -6.77
C ALA A 58 -8.48 5.59 -8.04
N ARG A 59 -9.59 4.85 -7.99
CA ARG A 59 -10.61 4.85 -9.04
C ARG A 59 -11.28 6.21 -9.18
N LEU A 60 -11.67 6.82 -8.07
CA LEU A 60 -12.29 8.16 -8.09
C LEU A 60 -11.37 9.23 -8.67
N LEU A 61 -10.05 9.10 -8.46
CA LEU A 61 -9.07 10.09 -8.87
C LEU A 61 -8.33 9.71 -10.17
N GLY A 62 -8.72 8.61 -10.82
CA GLY A 62 -8.09 8.14 -12.05
C GLY A 62 -6.58 7.91 -11.91
N TRP A 63 -6.12 7.46 -10.73
CA TRP A 63 -4.69 7.27 -10.47
C TRP A 63 -4.06 6.12 -11.27
N TYR A 64 -4.88 5.28 -11.91
CA TYR A 64 -4.44 4.04 -12.51
C TYR A 64 -4.81 3.87 -13.97
N ARG A 65 -3.86 3.34 -14.75
CA ARG A 65 -4.01 2.94 -16.15
C ARG A 65 -5.14 1.97 -16.45
N ILE A 66 -5.56 1.16 -15.47
CA ILE A 66 -6.54 0.10 -15.69
C ILE A 66 -7.95 0.70 -15.92
N ASP A 67 -8.18 1.91 -15.42
CA ASP A 67 -9.46 2.61 -15.55
C ASP A 67 -9.50 3.49 -16.83
N GLU A 68 -8.36 4.03 -17.27
CA GLU A 68 -8.19 4.75 -18.55
C GLU A 68 -6.83 4.39 -19.21
N PRO A 69 -6.74 3.35 -20.06
CA PRO A 69 -5.46 2.85 -20.57
C PRO A 69 -4.73 3.85 -21.48
N GLU A 70 -5.45 4.80 -22.07
CA GLU A 70 -4.92 5.81 -22.99
C GLU A 70 -4.58 7.15 -22.32
N ALA A 71 -4.99 7.36 -21.06
CA ALA A 71 -4.70 8.61 -20.37
C ALA A 71 -3.21 8.74 -20.02
N SER A 72 -2.69 9.96 -20.07
CA SER A 72 -1.32 10.26 -19.64
C SER A 72 -1.26 10.22 -18.10
N HIS A 73 -0.99 9.05 -17.54
CA HIS A 73 -0.93 8.87 -16.08
C HIS A 73 0.31 9.54 -15.50
N ARG A 74 0.10 10.43 -14.51
CA ARG A 74 1.20 11.21 -13.89
C ARG A 74 2.17 10.36 -13.07
N PHE A 75 1.73 9.18 -12.61
CA PHE A 75 2.51 8.28 -11.76
C PHE A 75 3.25 7.17 -12.52
N ASP A 76 2.93 6.97 -13.81
CA ASP A 76 3.51 5.92 -14.67
C ASP A 76 4.65 6.43 -15.56
N ARG A 77 5.27 7.59 -15.25
CA ARG A 77 6.54 7.97 -15.88
C ARG A 77 7.65 7.07 -15.35
N THR A 78 7.68 5.84 -15.85
CA THR A 78 8.87 5.00 -15.85
C THR A 78 9.65 5.38 -17.11
N PRO A 79 10.75 6.16 -17.00
CA PRO A 79 11.45 6.69 -18.17
C PRO A 79 11.88 5.60 -19.16
N ALA A 80 12.11 4.38 -18.65
CA ALA A 80 12.48 3.22 -19.43
C ALA A 80 11.37 2.72 -20.38
N LEU A 81 10.09 2.82 -19.99
CA LEU A 81 8.96 2.38 -20.82
C LEU A 81 8.54 3.47 -21.82
N ASP A 82 8.71 4.74 -21.45
CA ASP A 82 8.45 5.88 -22.34
C ASP A 82 9.43 5.92 -23.52
N GLN A 83 10.73 5.65 -23.29
CA GLN A 83 11.76 5.60 -24.35
C GLN A 83 11.54 4.47 -25.37
N ILE A 84 10.98 3.34 -24.96
CA ILE A 84 10.69 2.22 -25.88
C ILE A 84 9.50 2.59 -26.77
N ARG A 85 8.52 3.34 -26.25
CA ARG A 85 7.34 3.79 -26.99
C ARG A 85 7.67 4.84 -28.05
N GLU A 86 8.58 5.77 -27.75
CA GLU A 86 9.06 6.75 -28.72
C GLU A 86 9.90 6.12 -29.85
N LYS A 87 10.63 5.03 -29.56
CA LYS A 87 11.47 4.34 -30.55
C LYS A 87 10.74 3.30 -31.40
N GLY A 88 9.61 2.78 -30.94
CA GLY A 88 8.81 1.76 -31.65
C GLY A 88 7.67 2.32 -32.50
N GLY A 89 7.50 3.64 -32.52
CA GLY A 89 6.42 4.34 -33.22
C GLY A 89 6.87 5.14 -34.44
N SER A 90 7.81 4.62 -35.22
CA SER A 90 8.19 5.16 -36.54
C SER A 90 8.22 4.05 -37.59
#